data_AF-A0A1I3PX13-F1
#
_entry.id   AF-A0A1I3PX13-F1
#
_cell.length_a   1.000
_cell.length_b   1.000
_cell.length_c   1.000
_cell.angle_alpha   90.00
_cell.angle_beta   90.00
_cell.angle_gamma   90.00
#
_symmetry.space_group_name_H-M   'P 1'
#
loop_
_entity.id
_entity.type
_entity.pdbx_description
1 polymer ?
#
loop_
_entity_poly.entity_id
_entity_poly.type
_entity_poly.pdbx_seq_one_letter_code
_entity_poly.pdbx_strand_id
1 'polypeptide(L)'
;MPFADTEAMQAHLAEISLAVDPGAHAVLMLDQAGWHMSARLAVPDNITLLPLPPRSPELNPVENVWQFMRDNWLSNRVFRS
;
A
#
# COMPACT_ATOMS: atom_id res chain seq x y z
N MET A 1 -6.93 -13.94 0.96
CA MET A 1 -5.99 -13.56 -0.12
C MET A 1 -4.58 -13.94 0.30
N PRO A 2 -3.84 -14.78 -0.45
CA PRO A 2 -2.42 -15.00 -0.19
C PRO A 2 -1.49 -14.31 -1.21
N PHE A 3 -2.02 -13.73 -2.29
CA PHE A 3 -1.22 -13.13 -3.36
C PHE A 3 -1.32 -11.61 -3.35
N ALA A 4 -0.19 -10.96 -3.65
CA ALA A 4 -0.14 -9.53 -3.95
C ALA A 4 -0.27 -9.36 -5.47
N ASP A 5 -1.50 -9.13 -5.93
CA ASP A 5 -1.84 -8.95 -7.35
C ASP A 5 -2.86 -7.81 -7.54
N THR A 6 -3.31 -7.62 -8.79
CA THR A 6 -4.25 -6.55 -9.13
C THR A 6 -5.60 -6.72 -8.43
N GLU A 7 -6.07 -7.96 -8.22
CA GLU A 7 -7.37 -8.20 -7.55
C GLU A 7 -7.27 -7.86 -6.06
N ALA A 8 -6.16 -8.26 -5.43
CA ALA A 8 -5.89 -7.91 -4.04
C ALA A 8 -5.77 -6.39 -3.85
N MET A 9 -5.10 -5.70 -4.77
CA MET A 9 -5.00 -4.24 -4.75
C MET A 9 -6.37 -3.57 -4.93
N GLN A 10 -7.22 -4.09 -5.82
CA GLN A 10 -8.58 -3.58 -6.00
C GLN A 10 -9.40 -3.67 -4.72
N ALA A 11 -9.35 -4.82 -4.05
CA ALA A 11 -10.02 -5.02 -2.77
C ALA A 11 -9.45 -4.09 -1.68
N HIS A 12 -8.14 -3.84 -1.68
CA HIS A 12 -7.52 -2.90 -0.76
C HIS A 12 -7.99 -1.45 -0.98
N LEU A 13 -8.07 -0.99 -2.24
CA LEU A 13 -8.61 0.33 -2.57
C LEU A 13 -10.06 0.49 -2.14
N ALA A 14 -10.88 -0.56 -2.32
CA ALA A 14 -12.26 -0.56 -1.84
C ALA A 14 -12.32 -0.37 -0.32
N GLU A 15 -11.46 -1.09 0.43
CA GLU A 15 -11.46 -0.99 1.88
C GLU A 15 -10.93 0.36 2.39
N ILE A 16 -9.88 0.89 1.77
CA ILE A 16 -9.42 2.26 2.06
C ILE A 16 -10.54 3.26 1.81
N SER A 17 -11.24 3.16 0.68
CA SER A 17 -12.34 4.08 0.33
C SER A 17 -13.44 4.09 1.37
N LEU A 18 -13.75 2.95 2.00
CA LEU A 18 -14.74 2.85 3.08
C LEU A 18 -14.24 3.47 4.39
N ALA A 19 -12.92 3.46 4.62
CA ALA A 19 -12.30 4.02 5.82
C ALA A 19 -12.03 5.54 5.72
N VAL A 20 -12.11 6.13 4.52
CA VAL A 20 -11.99 7.59 4.35
C VAL A 20 -13.22 8.28 4.95
N ASP A 21 -12.98 9.23 5.85
CA ASP A 21 -14.05 9.99 6.52
C ASP A 21 -14.95 10.73 5.50
N PRO A 22 -16.25 10.89 5.79
CA PRO A 22 -17.15 11.66 4.95
C PRO A 22 -16.64 13.10 4.71
N GLY A 23 -16.52 13.48 3.44
CA GLY A 23 -16.02 14.80 3.03
C GLY A 23 -14.49 14.92 2.96
N ALA A 24 -13.74 13.85 3.30
CA ALA A 24 -12.30 13.78 3.09
C ALA A 24 -11.94 13.12 1.74
N HIS A 25 -10.69 13.31 1.31
CA HIS A 25 -10.12 12.70 0.11
C HIS A 25 -8.75 12.11 0.44
N ALA A 26 -8.54 10.83 0.11
CA ALA A 26 -7.27 10.18 0.37
C ALA A 26 -6.31 10.37 -0.80
N VAL A 27 -5.06 10.72 -0.47
CA VAL A 27 -3.93 10.61 -1.40
C VAL A 27 -3.09 9.44 -0.95
N LEU A 28 -3.02 8.39 -1.77
CA LEU A 28 -2.24 7.20 -1.48
C LEU A 28 -0.88 7.31 -2.15
N MET A 29 0.18 7.28 -1.36
CA MET A 29 1.56 7.19 -1.85
C MET A 29 1.91 5.71 -2.07
N LEU A 30 2.39 5.38 -3.26
CA LEU A 30 2.73 4.00 -3.65
C LEU A 30 4.01 3.96 -4.47
N ASP A 31 4.73 2.85 -4.37
CA ASP A 31 5.75 2.51 -5.36
C ASP A 31 5.11 2.08 -6.69
N GLN A 32 5.93 1.82 -7.69
CA GLN A 32 5.46 1.44 -9.03
C GLN A 32 5.42 -0.07 -9.25
N ALA A 33 5.09 -0.87 -8.23
CA ALA A 33 4.83 -2.30 -8.42
C ALA A 33 3.74 -2.50 -9.50
N GLY A 34 3.87 -3.58 -10.30
CA GLY A 34 2.99 -3.76 -11.46
C GLY A 34 1.50 -3.82 -11.12
N TRP A 35 1.14 -4.29 -9.92
CA TRP A 35 -0.23 -4.33 -9.44
C TRP A 35 -0.73 -2.99 -8.87
N HIS A 36 0.16 -2.08 -8.45
CA HIS A 36 -0.17 -0.68 -8.13
C HIS A 36 -0.48 0.16 -9.36
N MET A 37 0.21 -0.11 -10.47
CA MET A 37 0.12 0.67 -11.72
C MET A 37 -0.79 0.03 -12.77
N SER A 38 -1.56 -1.00 -12.40
CA SER A 38 -2.37 -1.73 -13.37
C SER A 38 -3.52 -0.88 -13.90
N ALA A 39 -3.63 -0.76 -15.22
CA ALA A 39 -4.76 -0.10 -15.89
C ALA A 39 -6.11 -0.82 -15.66
N ARG A 40 -6.12 -2.00 -15.02
CA ARG A 40 -7.33 -2.74 -14.64
C ARG A 40 -7.91 -2.29 -13.30
N LEU A 41 -7.22 -1.43 -12.54
CA LEU A 41 -7.73 -0.88 -11.29
C LEU A 41 -8.84 0.14 -11.56
N ALA A 42 -9.97 -0.03 -10.91
CA ALA A 42 -10.99 0.98 -10.73
C ALA A 42 -10.69 1.74 -9.43
N VAL A 43 -10.05 2.91 -9.55
CA VAL A 43 -9.74 3.76 -8.40
C VAL A 43 -11.02 4.47 -7.94
N PRO A 44 -11.41 4.37 -6.66
CA PRO A 44 -12.56 5.10 -6.12
C PRO A 44 -12.42 6.63 -6.23
N ASP A 45 -13.53 7.34 -6.43
CA ASP A 45 -13.53 8.79 -6.69
C ASP A 45 -12.96 9.63 -5.53
N ASN A 46 -12.99 9.12 -4.30
CA ASN A 46 -12.44 9.76 -3.10
C ASN A 46 -10.97 9.40 -2.84
N ILE A 47 -10.30 8.78 -3.81
CA ILE A 47 -8.89 8.38 -3.74
C ILE A 47 -8.13 8.94 -4.94
N THR A 48 -6.92 9.45 -4.69
CA THR A 48 -5.92 9.71 -5.72
C THR A 48 -4.67 8.88 -5.44
N LEU A 49 -4.20 8.17 -6.47
CA LEU A 49 -2.92 7.46 -6.41
C LEU A 49 -1.78 8.41 -6.76
N LEU A 50 -0.78 8.49 -5.88
CA LEU A 50 0.43 9.28 -6.04
C LEU A 50 1.62 8.31 -6.18
N PRO A 51 2.00 7.94 -7.42
CA PRO A 51 3.15 7.08 -7.64
C PRO A 51 4.44 7.83 -7.34
N LEU A 52 5.30 7.22 -6.53
CA LEU A 52 6.65 7.74 -6.25
C LEU A 52 7.58 7.51 -7.44
N PRO A 53 8.69 8.28 -7.56
CA PRO A 53 9.71 8.02 -8.57
C PRO A 53 10.22 6.57 -8.51
N PRO A 54 10.50 5.94 -9.66
CA PRO A 54 11.02 4.58 -9.68
C PRO A 54 12.33 4.45 -8.91
N ARG A 55 12.45 3.41 -8.09
CA ARG A 55 13.64 3.09 -7.28
C ARG A 55 14.01 4.17 -6.24
N SER A 56 13.00 4.87 -5.71
CA SER A 56 13.17 5.82 -4.59
C SER A 56 12.53 5.31 -3.29
N PRO A 57 13.02 4.22 -2.68
CA PRO A 57 12.48 3.74 -1.40
C PRO A 57 12.61 4.76 -0.28
N GLU A 58 13.61 5.66 -0.34
CA GLU A 58 13.82 6.75 0.62
C GLU A 58 12.66 7.76 0.69
N LEU A 59 11.80 7.80 -0.35
CA LEU A 59 10.62 8.65 -0.41
C LEU A 59 9.35 7.93 0.07
N ASN A 60 9.42 6.62 0.32
CA ASN A 60 8.27 5.84 0.78
C ASN A 60 8.28 5.71 2.32
N PRO A 61 7.38 6.40 3.05
CA PRO A 61 7.40 6.40 4.51
C PRO A 61 7.15 5.02 5.14
N VAL A 62 6.55 4.07 4.40
CA VAL A 62 6.36 2.70 4.90
C VAL A 62 7.68 1.99 5.16
N GLU A 63 8.77 2.37 4.47
CA GLU A 63 10.09 1.77 4.67
C GLU A 63 10.64 2.04 6.07
N ASN A 64 10.33 3.21 6.65
CA ASN A 64 10.68 3.54 8.03
C ASN A 64 9.91 2.65 9.02
N VAL A 65 8.63 2.40 8.76
CA VAL A 65 7.81 1.49 9.58
C VAL A 65 8.38 0.07 9.51
N TRP A 66 8.73 -0.40 8.32
CA TRP A 66 9.33 -1.72 8.16
C TRP A 66 10.67 -1.86 8.84
N GLN A 67 11.54 -0.85 8.73
CA GLN A 67 12.80 -0.83 9.44
C GLN A 67 12.58 -0.90 10.95
N PHE A 68 11.69 -0.06 11.49
CA PHE A 68 11.37 -0.07 12.90
C PHE A 68 10.87 -1.44 13.36
N MET A 69 9.93 -2.06 12.63
CA MET A 69 9.42 -3.39 13.01
C MET A 69 10.50 -4.47 12.97
N ARG A 70 11.40 -4.45 11.97
CA ARG A 70 12.52 -5.39 11.87
C ARG A 70 13.49 -5.22 13.04
N ASP A 71 13.90 -3.99 13.31
CA ASP A 71 14.90 -3.68 14.34
C ASP A 71 14.41 -4.02 15.76
N ASN A 72 13.09 -3.96 16.00
CA ASN A 72 12.53 -4.11 17.34
C ASN A 72 11.86 -5.46 17.62
N TRP A 73 11.17 -6.07 16.65
CA TRP A 73 10.24 -7.18 16.95
C TRP A 73 10.31 -8.38 16.00
N LEU A 74 10.67 -8.15 14.74
CA LEU A 74 10.56 -9.17 13.70
C LEU A 74 11.89 -9.85 13.37
N SER A 75 13.03 -9.24 13.71
CA SER A 75 14.34 -9.85 13.43
C SER A 75 14.53 -11.17 14.19
N ASN A 76 14.92 -12.22 13.46
CA ASN A 76 15.22 -13.57 13.98
C ASN A 76 14.09 -14.21 14.80
N ARG A 77 12.84 -13.84 14.53
CA ARG A 77 11.67 -14.40 15.21
C ARG A 77 11.02 -15.51 14.38
N VAL A 78 10.84 -16.69 15.00
CA VAL A 78 10.09 -17.80 14.42
C VAL A 78 8.62 -17.71 14.84
N PHE A 79 7.71 -17.72 13.87
CA PHE A 79 6.27 -17.72 14.10
C PHE A 79 5.72 -19.16 14.06
N ARG A 80 4.75 -19.46 14.92
CA ARG A 80 4.03 -20.74 14.88
C ARG A 80 3.03 -20.70 13.71
N SER A 81 2.99 -21.76 12.93
CA SER A 81 2.02 -22.02 11.86
C SER A 81 0.68 -22.45 12.41
#